data_AF-A0A534K591-F1
#
_entry.id   AF-A0A534K591-F1
#
_cell.length_a   1.000
_cell.length_b   1.000
_cell.length_c   1.000
_cell.angle_alpha   90.00
_cell.angle_beta   90.00
_cell.angle_gamma   90.00
#
_symmetry.space_group_name_H-M   'P 1'
#
loop_
_entity.id
_entity.type
_entity.pdbx_description
1 polymer ?
#
loop_
_entity_poly.entity_id
_entity_poly.type
_entity_poly.pdbx_seq_one_letter_code
_entity_poly.pdbx_strand_id
1 'polypeptide(L)'
;MVRPELEAAKVKLYEKKDRTQFIILVSVVLFVILLLVALLNLLNPATTRFLAFRPVDPAEQLTEFQLGLSRFLSWFTIAVVALIGPYGFFLGAKLRDIKAIERRLPDFLRDVAEAGRFGMTLAEAIVVSSSGRYGKLTPEIKKMAAQISWGVPATEALRLFSERVKTPMVGRIVSIIVKSSDAGGDVADVLAMVSHDAKESQLTEEERRISMSTYIAVIYISFLVFLVTIWILNATFLPKMREASTSLTGGTDALGGQSPLAQDLPSVIFNIKIAFFIAVFVHGLGDGILAGVLDNGKIPNGLKHSFLMLLIAVVGFQFI
;
A
#
# COMPACT_ATOMS: atom_id res chain seq x y z
N MET A 1 27.76 8.79 -37.84
CA MET A 1 26.74 7.73 -37.82
C MET A 1 26.83 7.00 -36.49
N VAL A 2 25.90 7.28 -35.57
CA VAL A 2 25.83 6.61 -34.26
C VAL A 2 25.36 5.18 -34.49
N ARG A 3 26.09 4.19 -33.96
CA ARG A 3 25.76 2.77 -34.18
C ARG A 3 24.39 2.46 -33.57
N PRO A 4 23.44 1.84 -34.29
CA PRO A 4 22.12 1.48 -33.77
C PRO A 4 22.19 0.57 -32.53
N GLU A 5 23.28 -0.19 -32.39
CA GLU A 5 23.58 -1.01 -31.20
C GLU A 5 23.85 -0.16 -29.94
N LEU A 6 24.41 1.03 -30.08
CA LEU A 6 24.66 1.97 -28.98
C LEU A 6 23.37 2.64 -28.51
N GLU A 7 22.41 2.88 -29.40
CA GLU A 7 21.06 3.33 -29.02
C GLU A 7 20.26 2.20 -28.37
N ALA A 8 20.29 1.00 -28.93
CA ALA A 8 19.66 -0.17 -28.31
C ALA A 8 20.26 -0.48 -26.91
N ALA A 9 21.57 -0.29 -26.73
CA ALA A 9 22.24 -0.44 -25.43
C ALA A 9 21.87 0.69 -24.45
N LYS A 10 21.72 1.94 -24.92
CA LYS A 10 21.23 3.07 -24.10
C LYS A 10 19.77 2.88 -23.69
N VAL A 11 18.93 2.38 -24.59
CA VAL A 11 17.53 2.02 -24.30
C VAL A 11 17.47 0.90 -23.26
N LYS A 12 18.28 -0.16 -23.40
CA LYS A 12 18.41 -1.22 -22.38
C LYS A 12 18.96 -0.74 -21.03
N LEU A 13 19.84 0.26 -21.01
CA LEU A 13 20.38 0.86 -19.78
C LEU A 13 19.38 1.80 -19.09
N TYR A 14 18.47 2.42 -19.84
CA TYR A 14 17.43 3.34 -19.33
C TYR A 14 16.07 2.67 -19.07
N GLU A 15 15.85 1.47 -19.60
CA GLU A 15 14.80 0.57 -19.13
C GLU A 15 15.20 0.05 -17.75
N LYS A 16 14.94 0.86 -16.72
CA LYS A 16 14.90 0.40 -15.34
C LYS A 16 13.82 -0.68 -15.29
N LYS A 17 14.20 -1.94 -15.62
CA LYS A 17 13.34 -3.13 -15.76
C LYS A 17 12.18 -2.97 -14.81
N ASP A 18 10.98 -2.78 -15.36
CA ASP A 18 9.80 -2.45 -14.56
C ASP A 18 9.54 -3.63 -13.61
N ARG A 19 10.16 -3.56 -12.42
CA ARG A 19 10.16 -4.63 -11.43
C ARG A 19 8.73 -4.91 -10.96
N THR A 20 7.78 -4.03 -11.27
CA THR A 20 6.35 -4.19 -11.09
C THR A 20 5.87 -5.53 -11.65
N GLN A 21 6.18 -5.86 -12.90
CA GLN A 21 5.73 -7.10 -13.54
C GLN A 21 6.29 -8.34 -12.84
N PHE A 22 7.57 -8.29 -12.48
CA PHE A 22 8.22 -9.39 -11.75
C PHE A 22 7.64 -9.56 -10.34
N ILE A 23 7.41 -8.46 -9.61
CA ILE A 23 6.84 -8.48 -8.26
C ILE A 23 5.40 -9.00 -8.29
N ILE A 24 4.60 -8.58 -9.26
CA ILE A 24 3.23 -9.09 -9.44
C ILE A 24 3.28 -10.58 -9.73
N LEU A 25 4.13 -11.02 -10.66
CA LEU A 25 4.24 -12.44 -11.02
C LEU A 25 4.65 -13.29 -9.81
N VAL A 26 5.65 -12.86 -9.05
CA VAL A 26 6.07 -13.56 -7.82
C VAL A 26 4.93 -13.60 -6.80
N SER A 27 4.20 -12.50 -6.60
CA SER A 27 3.08 -12.42 -5.66
C SER A 27 1.93 -13.34 -6.07
N VAL A 28 1.63 -13.41 -7.37
CA VAL A 28 0.60 -14.30 -7.94
C VAL A 28 1.00 -15.76 -7.80
N VAL A 29 2.24 -16.11 -8.12
CA VAL A 29 2.74 -17.48 -7.94
C VAL A 29 2.67 -17.89 -6.46
N LEU A 30 3.08 -17.01 -5.55
CA LEU A 30 3.03 -17.28 -4.11
C LEU A 30 1.58 -17.40 -3.61
N PHE A 31 0.66 -16.56 -4.12
CA PHE A 31 -0.77 -16.68 -3.87
C PHE A 31 -1.32 -18.04 -4.33
N VAL A 32 -1.01 -18.48 -5.55
CA VAL A 32 -1.48 -19.76 -6.10
C VAL A 32 -0.97 -20.94 -5.26
N ILE A 33 0.31 -20.90 -4.85
CA ILE A 33 0.88 -21.94 -3.99
C ILE A 33 0.16 -21.98 -2.64
N LEU A 34 -0.05 -20.83 -2.00
CA LEU A 34 -0.73 -20.76 -0.70
C LEU A 34 -2.21 -21.11 -0.79
N LEU A 35 -2.88 -20.75 -1.89
CA LEU A 35 -4.26 -21.13 -2.17
C LEU A 35 -4.37 -22.65 -2.33
N LEU A 36 -3.42 -23.28 -3.01
CA LEU A 36 -3.36 -24.73 -3.17
C LEU A 36 -3.16 -25.41 -1.79
N VAL A 37 -2.29 -24.85 -0.94
CA VAL A 37 -2.14 -25.30 0.45
C VAL A 37 -3.44 -25.13 1.24
N ALA A 38 -4.16 -24.01 1.08
CA ALA A 38 -5.46 -23.82 1.72
C ALA A 38 -6.46 -24.90 1.28
N LEU A 39 -6.53 -25.18 -0.02
CA LEU A 39 -7.45 -26.18 -0.59
C LEU A 39 -7.09 -27.62 -0.17
N LEU A 40 -5.80 -27.94 -0.04
CA LEU A 40 -5.34 -29.22 0.52
C LEU A 40 -5.75 -29.38 1.99
N ASN A 41 -5.69 -28.32 2.79
CA ASN A 41 -6.16 -28.35 4.18
C ASN A 41 -7.68 -28.61 4.28
N LEU A 42 -8.47 -28.12 3.31
CA LEU A 42 -9.90 -28.38 3.24
C LEU A 42 -10.22 -29.85 2.93
N LEU A 43 -9.47 -30.45 1.99
CA LEU A 43 -9.71 -31.81 1.53
C LEU A 43 -9.14 -32.90 2.46
N ASN A 44 -7.99 -32.64 3.10
CA ASN A 44 -7.31 -33.62 3.94
C ASN A 44 -6.76 -32.98 5.25
N PRO A 45 -7.64 -32.69 6.23
CA PRO A 45 -7.24 -32.06 7.49
C PRO A 45 -6.38 -32.97 8.40
N ALA A 46 -6.48 -34.30 8.25
CA ALA A 46 -5.71 -35.26 9.05
C ALA A 46 -4.21 -35.30 8.68
N THR A 47 -3.89 -35.29 7.38
CA THR A 47 -2.52 -35.35 6.87
C THR A 47 -1.79 -34.01 6.99
N THR A 48 -2.53 -32.90 6.93
CA THR A 48 -2.01 -31.52 6.96
C THR A 48 -1.86 -30.96 8.38
N ARG A 49 -1.91 -31.80 9.42
CA ARG A 49 -1.74 -31.36 10.82
C ARG A 49 -0.46 -30.53 11.07
N PHE A 50 0.61 -30.77 10.31
CA PHE A 50 1.87 -30.01 10.41
C PHE A 50 1.79 -28.58 9.83
N LEU A 51 0.75 -28.27 9.06
CA LEU A 51 0.48 -26.94 8.48
C LEU A 51 -0.55 -26.16 9.30
N ALA A 52 -0.94 -26.65 10.47
CA ALA A 52 -1.89 -25.96 11.34
C ALA A 52 -1.19 -24.82 12.08
N PHE A 53 -1.62 -23.58 11.86
CA PHE A 53 -1.14 -22.41 12.60
C PHE A 53 -1.62 -22.40 14.05
N ARG A 54 -2.82 -22.95 14.33
CA ARG A 54 -3.39 -23.07 15.68
C ARG A 54 -3.46 -24.54 16.12
N PRO A 55 -2.99 -24.88 17.34
CA PRO A 55 -3.28 -26.18 17.94
C PRO A 55 -4.77 -26.31 18.21
N VAL A 56 -5.38 -27.43 17.81
CA VAL A 56 -6.81 -27.67 18.00
C VAL A 56 -7.06 -27.92 19.48
N ASP A 57 -7.87 -27.07 20.12
CA ASP A 57 -8.28 -27.28 21.50
C ASP A 57 -9.15 -28.56 21.56
N PRO A 58 -8.76 -29.59 22.34
CA PRO A 58 -9.52 -30.85 22.43
C PRO A 58 -10.95 -30.64 22.90
N ALA A 59 -11.20 -29.51 23.58
CA ALA A 59 -12.51 -29.11 24.05
C ALA A 59 -13.47 -28.75 22.90
N GLU A 60 -13.04 -28.37 21.71
CA GLU A 60 -13.97 -27.88 20.67
C GLU A 60 -14.74 -28.98 19.94
N GLN A 61 -14.38 -30.26 20.09
CA GLN A 61 -15.07 -31.40 19.47
C GLN A 61 -15.45 -31.18 17.99
N LEU A 62 -14.53 -30.57 17.22
CA LEU A 62 -14.77 -30.22 15.82
C LEU A 62 -14.82 -31.47 14.93
N THR A 63 -15.77 -31.50 14.00
CA THR A 63 -15.79 -32.47 12.89
C THR A 63 -14.62 -32.24 11.93
N GLU A 64 -14.24 -33.25 11.15
CA GLU A 64 -13.12 -33.13 10.18
C GLU A 64 -13.35 -31.99 9.18
N PHE A 65 -14.59 -31.81 8.70
CA PHE A 65 -14.93 -30.71 7.79
C PHE A 65 -14.77 -29.33 8.44
N GLN A 66 -15.22 -29.17 9.69
CA GLN A 66 -15.08 -27.90 10.44
C GLN A 66 -13.60 -27.54 10.66
N LEU A 67 -12.78 -28.55 10.94
CA LEU A 67 -11.33 -28.37 11.05
C LEU A 67 -10.69 -28.00 9.71
N GLY A 68 -11.10 -28.64 8.61
CA GLY A 68 -10.64 -28.31 7.26
C GLY A 68 -11.01 -26.87 6.86
N LEU A 69 -12.24 -26.44 7.15
CA LEU A 69 -12.75 -25.11 6.82
C LEU A 69 -12.05 -23.99 7.59
N SER A 70 -11.83 -24.16 8.90
CA SER A 70 -11.10 -23.16 9.71
C SER A 70 -9.66 -22.97 9.22
N ARG A 71 -8.95 -24.07 8.93
CA ARG A 71 -7.59 -24.03 8.37
C ARG A 71 -7.55 -23.42 6.97
N PHE A 72 -8.53 -23.77 6.12
CA PHE A 72 -8.67 -23.17 4.80
C PHE A 72 -8.77 -21.65 4.90
N LEU A 73 -9.61 -21.13 5.80
CA LEU A 73 -9.81 -19.68 5.97
C LEU A 73 -8.54 -18.95 6.43
N SER A 74 -7.77 -19.54 7.36
CA SER A 74 -6.48 -18.97 7.81
C SER A 74 -5.46 -18.93 6.67
N TRP A 75 -5.27 -20.05 5.96
CA TRP A 75 -4.34 -20.12 4.83
C TRP A 75 -4.77 -19.25 3.64
N PHE A 76 -6.07 -19.15 3.39
CA PHE A 76 -6.63 -18.24 2.40
C PHE A 76 -6.30 -16.78 2.72
N THR A 77 -6.44 -16.38 4.00
CA THR A 77 -6.08 -15.02 4.43
C THR A 77 -4.59 -14.74 4.25
N ILE A 78 -3.73 -15.70 4.58
CA ILE A 78 -2.28 -15.59 4.35
C ILE A 78 -1.96 -15.50 2.86
N ALA A 79 -2.66 -16.25 2.01
CA ALA A 79 -2.54 -16.15 0.56
C ALA A 79 -2.87 -14.72 0.10
N VAL A 80 -3.99 -14.14 0.56
CA VAL A 80 -4.39 -12.77 0.23
C VAL A 80 -3.35 -11.74 0.72
N VAL A 81 -2.81 -11.90 1.93
CA VAL A 81 -1.73 -11.06 2.46
C VAL A 81 -0.48 -11.14 1.57
N ALA A 82 -0.11 -12.33 1.13
CA ALA A 82 1.01 -12.55 0.22
C ALA A 82 0.80 -11.94 -1.18
N LEU A 83 -0.43 -11.91 -1.68
CA LEU A 83 -0.77 -11.29 -2.96
C LEU A 83 -0.65 -9.76 -2.87
N ILE A 84 -1.19 -9.19 -1.79
CA ILE A 84 -1.35 -7.75 -1.62
C ILE A 84 -0.06 -7.08 -1.13
N GLY A 85 0.70 -7.75 -0.26
CA GLY A 85 1.85 -7.19 0.44
C GLY A 85 2.95 -6.67 -0.49
N PRO A 86 3.61 -7.51 -1.30
CA PRO A 86 4.75 -7.10 -2.11
C PRO A 86 4.40 -5.96 -3.08
N TYR A 87 3.22 -6.05 -3.72
CA TYR A 87 2.74 -5.01 -4.62
C TYR A 87 2.42 -3.70 -3.89
N GLY A 88 1.74 -3.76 -2.73
CA GLY A 88 1.43 -2.59 -1.91
C GLY A 88 2.67 -1.86 -1.40
N PHE A 89 3.68 -2.58 -0.90
CA PHE A 89 4.94 -1.98 -0.45
C PHE A 89 5.77 -1.42 -1.60
N PHE A 90 5.85 -2.12 -2.73
CA PHE A 90 6.55 -1.63 -3.91
C PHE A 90 5.96 -0.31 -4.41
N LEU A 91 4.64 -0.23 -4.52
CA LEU A 91 3.96 0.99 -4.94
C LEU A 91 4.19 2.12 -3.94
N GLY A 92 4.12 1.84 -2.64
CA GLY A 92 4.43 2.80 -1.59
C GLY A 92 5.85 3.35 -1.70
N ALA A 93 6.85 2.50 -1.97
CA ALA A 93 8.22 2.93 -2.18
C ALA A 93 8.37 3.83 -3.41
N LYS A 94 7.76 3.45 -4.54
CA LYS A 94 7.77 4.24 -5.78
C LYS A 94 7.16 5.64 -5.58
N LEU A 95 6.03 5.73 -4.86
CA LEU A 95 5.39 7.01 -4.57
C LEU A 95 6.23 7.88 -3.62
N ARG A 96 6.90 7.28 -2.63
CA ARG A 96 7.82 8.02 -1.75
C ARG A 96 9.00 8.60 -2.53
N ASP A 97 9.52 7.88 -3.52
CA ASP A 97 10.59 8.36 -4.39
C ASP A 97 10.11 9.54 -5.26
N ILE A 98 8.92 9.41 -5.88
CA ILE A 98 8.30 10.46 -6.69
C ILE A 98 8.08 11.73 -5.86
N LYS A 99 7.43 11.60 -4.69
CA LYS A 99 7.17 12.74 -3.78
C LYS A 99 8.47 13.41 -3.33
N ALA A 100 9.53 12.64 -3.08
CA ALA A 100 10.82 13.20 -2.67
C ALA A 100 11.51 14.02 -3.78
N ILE A 101 11.25 13.69 -5.05
CA ILE A 101 11.70 14.49 -6.20
C ILE A 101 10.82 15.74 -6.34
N GLU A 102 9.50 15.56 -6.39
CA GLU A 102 8.54 16.64 -6.59
C GLU A 102 8.65 17.72 -5.51
N ARG A 103 8.85 17.34 -4.24
CA ARG A 103 9.00 18.27 -3.11
C ARG A 103 10.13 19.29 -3.27
N ARG A 104 11.17 18.97 -4.06
CA ARG A 104 12.35 19.83 -4.26
C ARG A 104 12.34 20.59 -5.57
N LEU A 105 11.37 20.30 -6.44
CA LEU A 105 11.25 20.96 -7.73
C LEU A 105 10.91 22.46 -7.60
N PRO A 106 9.96 22.90 -6.75
CA PRO A 106 9.70 24.34 -6.58
C PRO A 106 10.94 25.11 -6.14
N ASP A 107 11.68 24.58 -5.17
CA ASP A 107 12.92 25.19 -4.67
C ASP A 107 13.91 25.45 -5.82
N PHE A 108 14.11 24.46 -6.72
CA PHE A 108 14.97 24.61 -7.90
C PHE A 108 14.45 25.67 -8.89
N LEU A 109 13.16 25.65 -9.20
CA LEU A 109 12.57 26.62 -10.14
C LEU A 109 12.66 28.06 -9.64
N ARG A 110 12.48 28.25 -8.33
CA ARG A 110 12.67 29.55 -7.68
C ARG A 110 14.10 30.05 -7.84
N ASP A 111 15.09 29.22 -7.57
CA ASP A 111 16.50 29.61 -7.70
C ASP A 111 16.85 29.96 -9.15
N VAL A 112 16.31 29.24 -10.14
CA VAL A 112 16.47 29.58 -11.57
C VAL A 112 15.76 30.90 -11.92
N ALA A 113 14.55 31.13 -11.39
CA ALA A 113 13.83 32.39 -11.61
C ALA A 113 14.58 33.59 -11.01
N GLU A 114 15.11 33.45 -9.80
CA GLU A 114 15.93 34.47 -9.13
C GLU A 114 17.18 34.80 -9.95
N ALA A 115 17.90 33.79 -10.44
CA ALA A 115 19.04 33.98 -11.35
C ALA A 115 18.64 34.69 -12.66
N GLY A 116 17.51 34.30 -13.26
CA GLY A 116 16.97 34.96 -14.45
C GLY A 116 16.66 36.44 -14.25
N ARG A 117 16.13 36.81 -13.07
CA ARG A 117 15.87 38.22 -12.71
C ARG A 117 17.14 39.08 -12.59
N PHE A 118 18.31 38.46 -12.40
CA PHE A 118 19.61 39.13 -12.46
C PHE A 118 20.15 39.27 -13.90
N GLY A 119 19.34 39.00 -14.91
CA GLY A 119 19.70 39.15 -16.32
C GLY A 119 20.39 37.92 -16.92
N MET A 120 20.45 36.81 -16.18
CA MET A 120 20.98 35.55 -16.72
C MET A 120 20.00 34.95 -17.74
N THR A 121 20.53 34.41 -18.83
CA THR A 121 19.73 33.59 -19.75
C THR A 121 19.21 32.34 -19.03
N LEU A 122 18.14 31.72 -19.53
CA LEU A 122 17.61 30.47 -18.98
C LEU A 122 18.69 29.38 -18.85
N ALA A 123 19.59 29.30 -19.84
CA ALA A 123 20.70 28.35 -19.84
C ALA A 123 21.67 28.61 -18.68
N GLU A 124 22.10 29.86 -18.51
CA GLU A 124 23.02 30.28 -17.44
C GLU A 124 22.39 30.10 -16.06
N ALA A 125 21.13 30.50 -15.90
CA ALA A 125 20.37 30.35 -14.66
C ALA A 125 20.28 28.88 -14.22
N ILE A 126 19.98 27.96 -15.15
CA ILE A 126 19.96 26.52 -14.84
C ILE A 126 21.34 26.02 -14.43
N VAL A 127 22.41 26.43 -15.11
CA VAL A 127 23.78 26.00 -14.81
C VAL A 127 24.21 26.49 -13.43
N VAL A 128 23.96 27.75 -13.10
CA VAL A 128 24.29 28.32 -11.77
C VAL A 128 23.51 27.63 -10.66
N SER A 129 22.19 27.51 -10.81
CA SER A 129 21.32 26.88 -9.81
C SER A 129 21.63 25.40 -9.61
N SER A 130 22.26 24.73 -10.58
CA SER A 130 22.63 23.31 -10.46
C SER A 130 23.64 22.98 -9.35
N SER A 131 24.35 23.99 -8.84
CA SER A 131 25.25 23.88 -7.70
C SER A 131 24.52 23.67 -6.36
N GLY A 132 23.22 23.95 -6.32
CA GLY A 132 22.35 23.79 -5.15
C GLY A 132 22.12 22.35 -4.69
N ARG A 133 21.49 22.20 -3.51
CA ARG A 133 21.22 20.91 -2.87
C ARG A 133 19.72 20.59 -2.86
N TYR A 134 19.24 19.89 -3.89
CA TYR A 134 17.81 19.55 -4.09
C TYR A 134 17.48 18.09 -3.76
N GLY A 135 18.21 17.45 -2.84
CA GLY A 135 17.97 16.07 -2.43
C GLY A 135 18.01 15.08 -3.61
N LYS A 136 16.96 14.26 -3.76
CA LYS A 136 16.85 13.25 -4.84
C LYS A 136 16.78 13.85 -6.24
N LEU A 137 16.49 15.15 -6.38
CA LEU A 137 16.43 15.84 -7.66
C LEU A 137 17.81 16.31 -8.15
N THR A 138 18.77 16.48 -7.22
CA THR A 138 20.12 17.01 -7.51
C THR A 138 20.84 16.29 -8.66
N PRO A 139 20.88 14.94 -8.73
CA PRO A 139 21.59 14.24 -9.81
C PRO A 139 20.98 14.53 -11.19
N GLU A 140 19.66 14.68 -11.27
CA GLU A 140 18.96 14.94 -12.53
C GLU A 140 19.12 16.39 -12.98
N ILE A 141 19.18 17.35 -12.04
CA ILE A 141 19.53 18.75 -12.30
C ILE A 141 20.98 18.85 -12.80
N LYS A 142 21.93 18.16 -12.16
CA LYS A 142 23.34 18.16 -12.61
C LYS A 142 23.51 17.62 -14.02
N LYS A 143 22.78 16.56 -14.38
CA LYS A 143 22.75 16.05 -15.76
C LYS A 143 22.19 17.08 -16.74
N MET A 144 21.11 17.77 -16.36
CA MET A 144 20.51 18.83 -17.18
C MET A 144 21.49 20.00 -17.39
N ALA A 145 22.17 20.45 -16.34
CA ALA A 145 23.20 21.49 -16.44
C ALA A 145 24.37 21.05 -17.32
N ALA A 146 24.85 19.81 -17.19
CA ALA A 146 25.91 19.28 -18.05
C ALA A 146 25.51 19.25 -19.53
N GLN A 147 24.26 18.91 -19.85
CA GLN A 147 23.74 18.97 -21.22
C GLN A 147 23.79 20.40 -21.78
N ILE A 148 23.38 21.39 -20.98
CA ILE A 148 23.43 22.80 -21.36
C ILE A 148 24.88 23.26 -21.57
N SER A 149 25.80 22.89 -20.67
CA SER A 149 27.23 23.20 -20.80
C SER A 149 27.87 22.55 -22.05
N TRP A 150 27.28 21.49 -22.58
CA TRP A 150 27.70 20.85 -23.84
C TRP A 150 26.98 21.41 -25.08
N GLY A 151 26.23 22.50 -24.94
CA GLY A 151 25.59 23.20 -26.05
C GLY A 151 24.17 22.71 -26.39
N VAL A 152 23.56 21.86 -25.56
CA VAL A 152 22.14 21.51 -25.74
C VAL A 152 21.27 22.72 -25.37
N PRO A 153 20.30 23.12 -26.22
CA PRO A 153 19.37 24.21 -25.90
C PRO A 153 18.65 23.97 -24.57
N ALA A 154 18.45 25.03 -23.77
CA ALA A 154 17.86 24.92 -22.44
C ALA A 154 16.44 24.30 -22.45
N THR A 155 15.62 24.64 -23.45
CA THR A 155 14.28 24.06 -23.63
C THR A 155 14.33 22.56 -23.89
N GLU A 156 15.28 22.10 -24.71
CA GLU A 156 15.47 20.67 -24.98
C GLU A 156 16.06 19.93 -23.76
N ALA A 157 16.99 20.56 -23.04
CA ALA A 157 17.52 20.01 -21.79
C ALA A 157 16.41 19.82 -20.73
N LEU A 158 15.46 20.75 -20.64
CA LEU A 158 14.27 20.63 -19.79
C LEU A 158 13.34 19.49 -20.24
N ARG A 159 13.13 19.29 -21.55
CA ARG A 159 12.34 18.16 -22.09
C ARG A 159 13.00 16.82 -21.73
N LEU A 160 14.30 16.69 -21.97
CA LEU A 160 15.07 15.50 -21.59
C LEU A 160 15.08 15.28 -20.07
N PHE A 161 15.12 16.34 -19.26
CA PHE A 161 14.97 16.24 -17.80
C PHE A 161 13.60 15.67 -17.40
N SER A 162 12.51 16.18 -18.00
CA SER A 162 11.16 15.66 -17.79
C SER A 162 11.06 14.17 -18.18
N GLU A 163 11.66 13.77 -19.30
CA GLU A 163 11.69 12.38 -19.75
C GLU A 163 12.51 11.45 -18.85
N ARG A 164 13.51 11.96 -18.11
CA ARG A 164 14.26 11.15 -17.14
C ARG A 164 13.53 11.02 -15.81
N VAL A 165 12.94 12.11 -15.33
CA VAL A 165 12.26 12.17 -14.03
C VAL A 165 10.86 11.51 -14.08
N LYS A 166 10.15 11.65 -15.20
CA LYS A 166 8.87 10.99 -15.51
C LYS A 166 7.79 11.13 -14.42
N THR A 167 7.62 12.33 -13.86
CA THR A 167 6.50 12.62 -12.96
C THR A 167 5.48 13.56 -13.60
N PRO A 168 4.18 13.43 -13.28
CA PRO A 168 3.14 14.30 -13.84
C PRO A 168 3.37 15.79 -13.56
N MET A 169 3.85 16.12 -12.37
CA MET A 169 4.15 17.50 -11.97
C MET A 169 5.28 18.09 -12.81
N VAL A 170 6.41 17.37 -12.92
CA VAL A 170 7.58 17.82 -13.70
C VAL A 170 7.21 18.02 -15.16
N GLY A 171 6.49 17.08 -15.78
CA GLY A 171 6.12 17.19 -17.19
C GLY A 171 5.21 18.38 -17.48
N ARG A 172 4.25 18.67 -16.59
CA ARG A 172 3.37 19.84 -16.72
C ARG A 172 4.17 21.14 -16.63
N ILE A 173 5.01 21.26 -15.61
CA ILE A 173 5.82 22.46 -15.35
C ILE A 173 6.78 22.71 -16.51
N VAL A 174 7.52 21.69 -16.94
CA VAL A 174 8.43 21.78 -18.08
C VAL A 174 7.69 22.21 -19.34
N SER A 175 6.49 21.67 -19.60
CA SER A 175 5.71 22.07 -20.77
C SER A 175 5.30 23.55 -20.74
N ILE A 176 4.97 24.10 -19.57
CA ILE A 176 4.63 25.52 -19.41
C ILE A 176 5.85 26.39 -19.70
N ILE A 177 7.01 26.05 -19.10
CA ILE A 177 8.26 26.81 -19.27
C ILE A 177 8.71 26.81 -20.72
N VAL A 178 8.70 25.64 -21.39
CA VAL A 178 9.11 25.52 -22.79
C VAL A 178 8.18 26.34 -23.70
N LYS A 179 6.86 26.24 -23.54
CA LYS A 179 5.90 27.02 -24.33
C LYS A 179 6.07 28.53 -24.12
N SER A 180 6.35 28.95 -22.89
CA SER A 180 6.62 30.36 -22.58
C SER A 180 7.91 30.86 -23.22
N SER A 181 8.97 30.04 -23.20
CA SER A 181 10.24 30.35 -23.85
C SER A 181 10.09 30.44 -25.37
N ASP A 182 9.34 29.52 -25.98
CA ASP A 182 9.10 29.50 -27.43
C ASP A 182 8.26 30.70 -27.89
N ALA A 183 7.35 31.18 -27.02
CA ALA A 183 6.54 32.37 -27.27
C ALA A 183 7.31 33.69 -27.04
N GLY A 184 8.57 33.63 -26.57
CA GLY A 184 9.39 34.81 -26.29
C GLY A 184 8.92 35.62 -25.05
N GLY A 185 8.18 35.00 -24.14
CA GLY A 185 7.73 35.64 -22.90
C GLY A 185 8.84 35.73 -21.84
N ASP A 186 8.58 36.48 -20.76
CA ASP A 186 9.48 36.53 -19.61
C ASP A 186 9.51 35.18 -18.88
N VAL A 187 10.53 34.38 -19.20
CA VAL A 187 10.70 33.03 -18.65
C VAL A 187 10.96 33.07 -17.14
N ALA A 188 11.59 34.12 -16.62
CA ALA A 188 11.88 34.23 -15.19
C ALA A 188 10.59 34.44 -14.39
N ASP A 189 9.68 35.28 -14.89
CA ASP A 189 8.37 35.46 -14.27
C ASP A 189 7.47 34.22 -14.38
N VAL A 190 7.52 33.51 -15.50
CA VAL A 190 6.79 32.23 -15.63
C VAL A 190 7.36 31.16 -14.70
N LEU A 191 8.68 31.06 -14.56
CA LEU A 191 9.32 30.15 -13.60
C LEU A 191 8.92 30.48 -12.16
N ALA A 192 8.92 31.76 -11.79
CA ALA A 192 8.50 32.21 -10.46
C ALA A 192 7.03 31.87 -10.17
N MET A 193 6.14 32.14 -11.12
CA MET A 193 4.72 31.82 -11.03
C MET A 193 4.49 30.32 -10.86
N VAL A 194 5.11 29.49 -11.71
CA VAL A 194 4.97 28.04 -11.65
C VAL A 194 5.61 27.46 -10.39
N SER A 195 6.72 28.02 -9.91
CA SER A 195 7.32 27.65 -8.64
C SER A 195 6.40 27.93 -7.46
N HIS A 196 5.76 29.10 -7.44
CA HIS A 196 4.83 29.49 -6.39
C HIS A 196 3.59 28.58 -6.38
N ASP A 197 2.96 28.37 -7.53
CA ASP A 197 1.82 27.46 -7.70
C ASP A 197 2.17 26.03 -7.26
N ALA A 198 3.34 25.53 -7.69
CA ALA A 198 3.85 24.23 -7.30
C ALA A 198 4.08 24.09 -5.79
N LYS A 199 4.56 25.14 -5.12
CA LYS A 199 4.77 25.17 -3.67
C LYS A 199 3.43 25.20 -2.92
N GLU A 200 2.50 26.04 -3.36
CA GLU A 200 1.17 26.16 -2.77
C GLU A 200 0.38 24.85 -2.89
N SER A 201 0.47 24.21 -4.05
CA SER A 201 -0.12 22.89 -4.27
C SER A 201 0.44 21.84 -3.31
N GLN A 202 1.75 21.88 -3.02
CA GLN A 202 2.36 20.98 -2.04
C GLN A 202 1.91 21.24 -0.60
N LEU A 203 1.80 22.51 -0.21
CA LEU A 203 1.30 22.89 1.11
C LEU A 203 -0.15 22.42 1.28
N THR A 204 -0.98 22.63 0.27
CA THR A 204 -2.37 22.14 0.25
C THR A 204 -2.44 20.61 0.36
N GLU A 205 -1.57 19.87 -0.35
CA GLU A 205 -1.52 18.40 -0.25
C GLU A 205 -1.06 17.95 1.15
N GLU A 206 -0.10 18.63 1.75
CA GLU A 206 0.41 18.34 3.09
C GLU A 206 -0.64 18.60 4.17
N GLU A 207 -1.35 19.72 4.12
CA GLU A 207 -2.47 20.03 4.99
C GLU A 207 -3.59 18.99 4.88
N ARG A 208 -3.97 18.64 3.64
CA ARG A 208 -4.94 17.58 3.39
C ARG A 208 -4.46 16.26 3.99
N ARG A 209 -3.19 15.91 3.82
CA ARG A 209 -2.62 14.66 4.34
C ARG A 209 -2.65 14.62 5.88
N ILE A 210 -2.32 15.74 6.53
CA ILE A 210 -2.39 15.85 7.99
C ILE A 210 -3.84 15.66 8.46
N SER A 211 -4.79 16.36 7.85
CA SER A 211 -6.22 16.23 8.16
C SER A 211 -6.72 14.78 7.96
N MET A 212 -6.35 14.14 6.84
CA MET A 212 -6.74 12.76 6.54
C MET A 212 -6.06 11.73 7.44
N SER A 213 -4.88 12.02 7.98
CA SER A 213 -4.15 11.09 8.87
C SER A 213 -4.92 10.79 10.16
N THR A 214 -5.69 11.75 10.68
CA THR A 214 -6.56 11.54 11.85
C THR A 214 -7.66 10.52 11.56
N TYR A 215 -8.30 10.60 10.39
CA TYR A 215 -9.33 9.63 9.99
C TYR A 215 -8.76 8.22 9.81
N ILE A 216 -7.54 8.11 9.26
CA ILE A 216 -6.84 6.82 9.18
C ILE A 216 -6.60 6.26 10.58
N ALA A 217 -6.16 7.08 11.54
CA ALA A 217 -5.97 6.63 12.92
C ALA A 217 -7.28 6.09 13.55
N VAL A 218 -8.41 6.76 13.30
CA VAL A 218 -9.74 6.30 13.77
C VAL A 218 -10.09 4.93 13.17
N ILE A 219 -9.87 4.72 11.87
CA ILE A 219 -10.06 3.40 11.23
C ILE A 219 -9.22 2.33 11.93
N TYR A 220 -7.95 2.65 12.21
CA TYR A 220 -7.06 1.71 12.89
C TYR A 220 -7.52 1.33 14.29
N ILE A 221 -7.97 2.33 15.06
CA ILE A 221 -8.48 2.12 16.41
C ILE A 221 -9.77 1.30 16.36
N SER A 222 -10.71 1.62 15.47
CA SER A 222 -11.97 0.87 15.32
C SER A 222 -11.73 -0.61 15.00
N PHE A 223 -10.79 -0.91 14.11
CA PHE A 223 -10.41 -2.27 13.79
C PHE A 223 -9.82 -3.02 15.00
N LEU A 224 -8.93 -2.36 15.77
CA LEU A 224 -8.36 -2.96 16.98
C LEU A 224 -9.41 -3.18 18.07
N VAL A 225 -10.30 -2.22 18.29
CA VAL A 225 -11.42 -2.36 19.24
C VAL A 225 -12.32 -3.53 18.84
N PHE A 226 -12.58 -3.72 17.54
CA PHE A 226 -13.33 -4.86 17.04
C PHE A 226 -12.64 -6.19 17.35
N LEU A 227 -11.33 -6.30 17.13
CA LEU A 227 -10.54 -7.48 17.49
C LEU A 227 -10.55 -7.76 19.00
N VAL A 228 -10.36 -6.72 19.83
CA VAL A 228 -10.42 -6.83 21.30
C VAL A 228 -11.80 -7.31 21.75
N THR A 229 -12.87 -6.82 21.12
CA THR A 229 -14.24 -7.25 21.42
C THR A 229 -14.43 -8.74 21.11
N ILE A 230 -13.95 -9.22 19.96
CA ILE A 230 -14.00 -10.65 19.62
C ILE A 230 -13.19 -11.47 20.62
N TRP A 231 -12.02 -10.98 21.03
CA TRP A 231 -11.20 -11.64 22.04
C TRP A 231 -11.91 -11.76 23.39
N ILE A 232 -12.55 -10.69 23.88
CA ILE A 232 -13.34 -10.72 25.12
C ILE A 232 -14.50 -11.71 25.00
N LEU A 233 -15.23 -11.71 23.87
CA LEU A 233 -16.32 -12.65 23.62
C LEU A 233 -15.81 -14.10 23.63
N ASN A 234 -14.67 -14.37 23.01
CA ASN A 234 -14.08 -15.70 23.00
C ASN A 234 -13.58 -16.15 24.38
N ALA A 235 -12.96 -15.25 25.15
CA ALA A 235 -12.39 -15.57 26.45
C ALA A 235 -13.43 -15.66 27.58
N THR A 236 -14.52 -14.89 27.49
CA THR A 236 -15.52 -14.78 28.58
C THR A 236 -16.86 -15.39 28.19
N PHE A 237 -17.38 -15.06 27.01
CA PHE A 237 -18.75 -15.41 26.64
C PHE A 237 -18.86 -16.88 26.20
N LEU A 238 -17.96 -17.35 25.33
CA LEU A 238 -18.01 -18.74 24.85
C LEU A 238 -17.84 -19.79 25.97
N PRO A 239 -16.93 -19.64 26.95
CA PRO A 239 -16.86 -20.56 28.08
C PRO A 239 -18.12 -20.55 28.93
N LYS A 240 -18.73 -19.38 29.16
CA LYS A 240 -19.99 -19.26 29.92
C LYS A 240 -21.16 -19.91 29.21
N MET A 241 -21.21 -19.87 27.87
CA MET A 241 -22.18 -20.64 27.10
C MET A 241 -22.02 -22.14 27.29
N ARG A 242 -20.78 -22.64 27.37
CA ARG A 242 -20.48 -24.06 27.63
C ARG A 242 -20.84 -24.48 29.05
N GLU A 243 -20.53 -23.66 30.05
CA GLU A 243 -20.96 -23.90 31.44
C GLU A 243 -22.50 -23.96 31.54
N ALA A 244 -23.19 -22.99 30.93
CA ALA A 244 -24.65 -22.94 30.91
C ALA A 244 -25.26 -24.19 30.24
N SER A 245 -24.73 -24.64 29.10
CA SER A 245 -25.23 -25.86 28.45
C SER A 245 -25.03 -27.11 29.32
N THR A 246 -23.88 -27.25 30.00
CA THR A 246 -23.64 -28.39 30.88
C THR A 246 -24.55 -28.41 32.10
N SER A 247 -24.93 -27.24 32.63
CA SER A 247 -25.92 -27.15 33.71
C SER A 247 -27.34 -27.53 33.27
N LEU A 248 -27.67 -27.25 32.00
CA LEU A 248 -28.94 -27.63 31.40
C LEU A 248 -29.02 -29.13 31.11
N THR A 249 -27.92 -29.78 30.71
CA THR A 249 -27.89 -31.23 30.47
C THR A 249 -27.81 -32.06 31.75
N GLY A 250 -27.18 -31.54 32.82
CA GLY A 250 -27.08 -32.21 34.12
C GLY A 250 -28.34 -32.17 35.00
N GLY A 251 -29.33 -31.35 34.65
CA GLY A 251 -30.56 -31.14 35.44
C GLY A 251 -31.84 -31.75 34.85
N THR A 252 -31.79 -32.39 33.68
CA THR A 252 -32.99 -32.70 32.87
C THR A 252 -33.29 -34.19 32.65
N ASP A 253 -32.81 -35.10 33.51
CA ASP A 253 -33.33 -36.48 33.51
C ASP A 253 -34.82 -36.56 33.94
N ALA A 254 -35.43 -35.45 34.39
CA ALA A 254 -36.78 -35.46 34.98
C ALA A 254 -37.90 -34.70 34.20
N LEU A 255 -37.61 -33.84 33.23
CA LEU A 255 -38.66 -33.15 32.45
C LEU A 255 -38.15 -32.90 31.02
N GLY A 256 -38.72 -33.63 30.05
CA GLY A 256 -38.33 -33.71 28.63
C GLY A 256 -38.46 -32.43 27.79
N GLY A 257 -37.85 -31.34 28.23
CA GLY A 257 -37.61 -30.13 27.45
C GLY A 257 -36.12 -29.99 27.13
N GLN A 258 -35.63 -30.73 26.13
CA GLN A 258 -34.26 -30.55 25.66
C GLN A 258 -34.14 -29.22 24.91
N SER A 259 -33.41 -28.26 25.49
CA SER A 259 -33.08 -27.01 24.80
C SER A 259 -32.25 -27.31 23.55
N PRO A 260 -32.62 -26.83 22.35
CA PRO A 260 -31.83 -27.02 21.12
C PRO A 260 -30.38 -26.50 21.25
N LEU A 261 -30.15 -25.51 22.12
CA LEU A 261 -28.83 -24.98 22.43
C LEU A 261 -27.93 -25.98 23.18
N ALA A 262 -28.53 -26.94 23.89
CA ALA A 262 -27.81 -27.95 24.67
C ALA A 262 -27.37 -29.16 23.82
N GLN A 263 -28.01 -29.39 22.67
CA GLN A 263 -27.70 -30.53 21.79
C GLN A 263 -26.53 -30.27 20.82
N ASP A 264 -26.37 -29.04 20.30
CA ASP A 264 -25.40 -28.75 19.22
C ASP A 264 -24.48 -27.55 19.51
N LEU A 265 -24.18 -27.32 20.79
CA LEU A 265 -23.36 -26.19 21.20
C LEU A 265 -21.98 -26.13 20.49
N PRO A 266 -21.25 -27.23 20.27
CA PRO A 266 -19.97 -27.19 19.54
C PRO A 266 -20.09 -26.60 18.13
N SER A 267 -21.13 -26.96 17.38
CA SER A 267 -21.35 -26.42 16.03
C SER A 267 -21.79 -24.96 16.06
N VAL A 268 -22.60 -24.55 17.04
CA VAL A 268 -22.99 -23.14 17.23
C VAL A 268 -21.76 -22.27 17.52
N ILE A 269 -20.88 -22.70 18.44
CA ILE A 269 -19.64 -22.00 18.76
C ILE A 269 -18.75 -21.89 17.53
N PHE A 270 -18.61 -22.98 16.76
CA PHE A 270 -17.86 -22.99 15.52
C PHE A 270 -18.40 -21.97 14.50
N ASN A 271 -19.71 -21.94 14.28
CA ASN A 271 -20.35 -21.01 13.35
C ASN A 271 -20.14 -19.54 13.77
N ILE A 272 -20.19 -19.25 15.08
CA ILE A 272 -19.90 -17.92 15.62
C ILE A 272 -18.43 -17.53 15.34
N LYS A 273 -17.48 -18.44 15.58
CA LYS A 273 -16.05 -18.19 15.30
C LYS A 273 -15.78 -17.95 13.82
N ILE A 274 -16.42 -18.70 12.93
CA ILE A 274 -16.34 -18.46 11.48
C ILE A 274 -16.92 -17.10 11.11
N ALA A 275 -18.08 -16.74 11.65
CA ALA A 275 -18.70 -15.46 11.37
C ALA A 275 -17.79 -14.30 11.78
N PHE A 276 -17.15 -14.40 12.96
CA PHE A 276 -16.15 -13.42 13.40
C PHE A 276 -14.93 -13.37 12.48
N PHE A 277 -14.44 -14.52 12.02
CA PHE A 277 -13.30 -14.57 11.09
C PHE A 277 -13.63 -13.86 9.77
N ILE A 278 -14.76 -14.18 9.16
CA ILE A 278 -15.20 -13.56 7.90
C ILE A 278 -15.41 -12.05 8.11
N ALA A 279 -16.03 -11.65 9.22
CA ALA A 279 -16.23 -10.24 9.55
C ALA A 279 -14.90 -9.49 9.65
N VAL A 280 -13.90 -10.02 10.38
CA VAL A 280 -12.58 -9.40 10.50
C VAL A 280 -11.85 -9.38 9.15
N PHE A 281 -11.95 -10.43 8.35
CA PHE A 281 -11.35 -10.46 7.02
C PHE A 281 -11.89 -9.35 6.12
N VAL A 282 -13.23 -9.23 6.04
CA VAL A 282 -13.90 -8.18 5.26
C VAL A 282 -13.57 -6.79 5.80
N HIS A 283 -13.62 -6.62 7.12
CA HIS A 283 -13.32 -5.37 7.81
C HIS A 283 -11.87 -4.94 7.54
N GLY A 284 -10.89 -5.83 7.75
CA GLY A 284 -9.47 -5.53 7.54
C GLY A 284 -9.11 -5.24 6.08
N LEU A 285 -9.70 -5.97 5.13
CA LEU A 285 -9.50 -5.71 3.70
C LEU A 285 -10.13 -4.37 3.29
N GLY A 286 -11.40 -4.15 3.64
CA GLY A 286 -12.18 -2.96 3.29
C GLY A 286 -11.64 -1.69 3.92
N ASP A 287 -11.39 -1.69 5.23
CA ASP A 287 -10.83 -0.56 5.96
C ASP A 287 -9.44 -0.18 5.47
N GLY A 288 -8.62 -1.19 5.12
CA GLY A 288 -7.31 -0.93 4.55
C GLY A 288 -7.39 -0.23 3.19
N ILE A 289 -8.31 -0.65 2.32
CA ILE A 289 -8.56 0.02 1.05
C ILE A 289 -9.03 1.45 1.28
N LEU A 290 -10.00 1.64 2.18
CA LEU A 290 -10.54 2.95 2.55
C LEU A 290 -9.45 3.87 3.10
N ALA A 291 -8.62 3.39 4.02
CA ALA A 291 -7.50 4.14 4.58
C ALA A 291 -6.52 4.63 3.50
N GLY A 292 -6.26 3.83 2.48
CA GLY A 292 -5.39 4.25 1.37
C GLY A 292 -5.99 5.30 0.44
N VAL A 293 -7.31 5.24 0.22
CA VAL A 293 -8.05 6.27 -0.51
C VAL A 293 -8.02 7.59 0.27
N LEU A 294 -8.12 7.55 1.60
CA LEU A 294 -8.01 8.73 2.44
C LEU A 294 -6.57 9.31 2.47
N ASP A 295 -5.52 8.47 2.47
CA ASP A 295 -4.11 8.92 2.50
C ASP A 295 -3.68 9.62 1.21
N ASN A 296 -3.91 9.00 0.04
CA ASN A 296 -3.34 9.45 -1.24
C ASN A 296 -4.37 9.51 -2.39
N GLY A 297 -5.67 9.35 -2.11
CA GLY A 297 -6.73 9.42 -3.11
C GLY A 297 -6.78 8.24 -4.10
N LYS A 298 -5.97 7.19 -3.91
CA LYS A 298 -5.86 6.06 -4.85
C LYS A 298 -5.99 4.73 -4.12
N ILE A 299 -6.88 3.86 -4.64
CA ILE A 299 -7.15 2.51 -4.13
C ILE A 299 -5.88 1.67 -3.92
N PRO A 300 -4.91 1.63 -4.86
CA PRO A 300 -3.72 0.79 -4.70
C PRO A 300 -2.86 1.13 -3.48
N ASN A 301 -2.97 2.34 -2.92
CA ASN A 301 -2.26 2.72 -1.72
C ASN A 301 -2.86 2.12 -0.45
N GLY A 302 -4.09 1.61 -0.52
CA GLY A 302 -4.75 0.93 0.59
C GLY A 302 -4.23 -0.47 0.82
N LEU A 303 -3.60 -1.07 -0.20
CA LEU A 303 -3.04 -2.41 -0.12
C LEU A 303 -2.02 -2.56 1.03
N LYS A 304 -1.21 -1.53 1.31
CA LYS A 304 -0.28 -1.54 2.47
C LYS A 304 -1.02 -1.56 3.81
N HIS A 305 -2.17 -0.89 3.89
CA HIS A 305 -3.00 -0.83 5.09
C HIS A 305 -3.79 -2.13 5.26
N SER A 306 -4.40 -2.65 4.19
CA SER A 306 -5.08 -3.96 4.19
C SER A 306 -4.11 -5.08 4.55
N PHE A 307 -2.89 -5.05 4.02
CA PHE A 307 -1.83 -5.99 4.40
C PHE A 307 -1.57 -5.95 5.91
N LEU A 308 -1.39 -4.76 6.49
CA LEU A 308 -1.11 -4.62 7.92
C LEU A 308 -2.29 -5.11 8.77
N MET A 309 -3.52 -4.74 8.40
CA MET A 309 -4.72 -5.16 9.13
C MET A 309 -4.98 -6.65 9.06
N LEU A 310 -4.82 -7.26 7.89
CA LEU A 310 -4.97 -8.71 7.73
C LEU A 310 -3.85 -9.48 8.44
N LEU A 311 -2.63 -8.93 8.52
CA LEU A 311 -1.55 -9.51 9.32
C LEU A 311 -1.92 -9.47 10.81
N ILE A 312 -2.40 -8.32 11.31
CA ILE A 312 -2.90 -8.19 12.68
C ILE A 312 -4.06 -9.16 12.93
N ALA A 313 -4.97 -9.36 11.97
CA ALA A 313 -6.04 -10.34 12.08
C ALA A 313 -5.50 -11.78 12.23
N VAL A 314 -4.57 -12.20 11.37
CA VAL A 314 -3.95 -13.53 11.43
C VAL A 314 -3.30 -13.77 12.79
N VAL A 315 -2.58 -12.79 13.33
CA VAL A 315 -1.97 -12.87 14.65
C VAL A 315 -3.03 -12.86 15.76
N GLY A 316 -4.05 -12.00 15.66
CA GLY A 316 -5.13 -11.91 16.63
C GLY A 316 -5.91 -13.21 16.77
N PHE A 317 -6.24 -13.87 15.66
CA PHE A 317 -6.93 -15.16 15.65
C PHE A 317 -6.09 -16.32 16.17
N GLN A 318 -4.79 -16.14 16.40
CA GLN A 318 -4.01 -17.13 17.13
C GLN A 318 -4.36 -17.15 18.62
N PHE A 319 -4.84 -16.02 19.16
CA PHE A 319 -5.18 -15.85 20.57
C PHE A 319 -6.69 -15.96 20.86
N ILE A 320 -7.52 -16.09 19.83
CA ILE A 320 -8.99 -16.22 19.88
C ILE A 320 -9.36 -17.64 19.45
#